data_AF-A0A8C0KMR3-F1
#
_entry.id   AF-A0A8C0KMR3-F1
#
_cell.length_a   1.000
_cell.length_b   1.000
_cell.length_c   1.000
_cell.angle_alpha   90.00
_cell.angle_beta   90.00
_cell.angle_gamma   90.00
#
_symmetry.space_group_name_H-M   'P 1'
#
loop_
_entity.id
_entity.type
_entity.pdbx_description
1 polymer ?
#
loop_
_entity_poly.entity_id
_entity_poly.type
_entity_poly.pdbx_seq_one_letter_code
_entity_poly.pdbx_strand_id
1 'polypeptide(L)'
;MKLLTHNLLSSHVRGVGPRGFPLRLQATEVRINPVEFNPDFVARMIPKVEWAALLEAAETLHLVEVPKGPIEGYEHDEKFLRQMHHVLLEVRATSGHTAPSPPSDLYSLSPQGGRPSLALL
;
A
#
# COMPACT_ATOMS: atom_id res chain seq x y z
N MET A 1 4.18 3.66 -5.64
CA MET A 1 3.46 4.75 -4.95
C MET A 1 4.07 4.95 -3.56
N LYS A 2 4.21 6.19 -3.07
CA LYS A 2 4.64 6.46 -1.68
C LYS A 2 3.52 6.08 -0.70
N LEU A 3 3.86 5.61 0.49
CA LEU A 3 2.84 5.29 1.50
C LEU A 3 2.02 6.51 1.92
N LEU A 4 2.61 7.71 1.96
CA LEU A 4 1.85 8.94 2.21
C LEU A 4 0.71 9.15 1.20
N THR A 5 0.96 8.87 -0.07
CA THR A 5 -0.06 9.00 -1.13
C THR A 5 -1.19 7.99 -0.93
N HIS A 6 -0.87 6.73 -0.64
CA HIS A 6 -1.87 5.70 -0.32
C HIS A 6 -2.72 6.08 0.89
N ASN A 7 -2.07 6.61 1.93
CA ASN A 7 -2.70 6.98 3.18
C ASN A 7 -3.70 8.14 3.00
N LEU A 8 -3.29 9.19 2.28
CA LEU A 8 -4.16 10.34 2.00
C LEU A 8 -5.34 9.98 1.08
N LEU A 9 -5.11 9.10 0.09
CA LEU A 9 -6.19 8.57 -0.75
C LEU A 9 -7.19 7.74 0.05
N SER A 10 -6.71 6.96 1.02
CA SER A 10 -7.58 6.18 1.90
C SER A 10 -8.40 7.10 2.80
N SER A 11 -7.81 8.16 3.37
CA SER A 11 -8.47 9.11 4.29
C SER A 11 -9.65 9.88 3.66
N HIS A 12 -9.60 10.17 2.36
CA HIS A 12 -10.56 11.07 1.70
C HIS A 12 -11.76 10.39 1.03
N VAL A 13 -11.88 9.06 1.06
CA VAL A 13 -13.03 8.38 0.43
C VAL A 13 -14.27 8.45 1.34
N ARG A 14 -14.88 9.63 1.45
CA ARG A 14 -16.20 9.80 2.08
C ARG A 14 -17.28 9.24 1.15
N GLY A 15 -17.94 8.15 1.53
CA GLY A 15 -19.10 7.62 0.81
C GLY A 15 -19.06 6.11 0.55
N VAL A 16 -17.91 5.46 0.70
CA VAL A 16 -17.88 4.01 0.95
C VAL A 16 -18.26 3.80 2.40
N GLY A 17 -19.27 2.99 2.68
CA GLY A 17 -19.61 2.59 4.05
C GLY A 17 -18.41 1.90 4.76
N PRO A 18 -18.60 1.31 5.95
CA PRO A 18 -17.52 0.70 6.76
C PRO A 18 -16.73 -0.45 6.08
N ARG A 19 -16.99 -0.75 4.80
CA ARG A 19 -16.36 -1.81 3.99
C ARG A 19 -15.35 -1.30 2.96
N GLY A 20 -15.22 0.01 2.73
CA GLY A 20 -14.32 0.55 1.69
C GLY A 20 -13.09 1.27 2.20
N PHE A 21 -12.82 1.19 3.50
CA PHE A 21 -11.65 1.75 4.14
C PHE A 21 -10.96 0.70 5.02
N PRO A 22 -9.62 0.64 5.01
CA PRO A 22 -8.70 1.33 4.09
C PRO A 22 -8.61 0.63 2.72
N LEU A 23 -8.03 1.31 1.73
CA LEU A 23 -7.77 0.69 0.42
C LEU A 23 -6.72 -0.42 0.60
N ARG A 24 -7.09 -1.68 0.33
CA ARG A 24 -6.16 -2.80 0.42
C ARG A 24 -4.96 -2.58 -0.50
N LEU A 25 -3.78 -2.45 0.09
CA LEU A 25 -2.53 -2.36 -0.64
C LEU A 25 -2.11 -3.77 -1.05
N GLN A 26 -2.02 -4.08 -2.34
CA GLN A 26 -1.35 -5.29 -2.83
C GLN A 26 -0.07 -4.87 -3.53
N ALA A 27 1.05 -4.97 -2.82
CA ALA A 27 2.36 -4.65 -3.36
C ALA A 27 3.09 -5.94 -3.72
N THR A 28 3.67 -5.97 -4.92
CA THR A 28 4.49 -7.12 -5.38
C THR A 28 5.97 -6.86 -5.11
N GLU A 29 6.37 -5.60 -5.00
CA GLU A 29 7.74 -5.20 -4.74
C GLU A 29 7.75 -3.94 -3.86
N VAL A 30 8.69 -3.89 -2.91
CA VAL A 30 8.94 -2.73 -2.05
C VAL A 30 10.30 -2.14 -2.42
N ARG A 31 10.35 -0.84 -2.69
CA ARG A 31 11.58 -0.11 -2.96
C ARG A 31 11.76 1.01 -1.97
N ILE A 32 12.98 1.18 -1.49
CA ILE A 32 13.38 2.31 -0.65
C ILE A 32 14.00 3.35 -1.57
N ASN A 33 13.41 4.54 -1.63
CA ASN A 33 13.97 5.66 -2.37
C ASN A 33 14.28 6.80 -1.38
N PRO A 34 15.56 7.06 -1.07
CA PRO A 34 15.92 8.08 -0.09
C PRO A 34 15.41 9.46 -0.53
N VAL A 35 14.91 10.21 0.44
CA VAL A 35 14.40 11.59 0.24
C VAL A 35 15.05 12.47 1.28
N GLU A 36 15.37 13.72 0.93
CA GLU A 36 15.88 14.69 1.90
C GLU A 36 14.94 14.83 3.09
N PHE A 37 15.49 14.70 4.30
CA PHE A 37 14.73 14.78 5.53
C PHE A 37 14.31 16.21 5.81
N ASN A 38 13.00 16.45 5.89
CA ASN A 38 12.43 17.74 6.25
C ASN A 38 11.51 17.55 7.48
N PRO A 39 11.99 17.85 8.70
CA PRO A 39 11.25 17.61 9.93
C PRO A 39 9.94 18.42 9.99
N ASP A 40 9.96 19.67 9.54
CA ASP A 40 8.77 20.54 9.51
C ASP A 40 7.66 19.96 8.63
N PHE A 41 8.03 19.41 7.47
CA PHE A 41 7.08 18.75 6.58
C PHE A 41 6.46 17.52 7.26
N VAL A 42 7.29 16.67 7.84
CA VAL A 42 6.83 15.42 8.48
C VAL A 42 5.90 15.75 9.64
N ALA A 43 6.30 16.66 10.53
CA ALA A 43 5.51 17.07 11.69
C ALA A 43 4.11 17.59 11.30
N ARG A 44 4.01 18.37 10.21
CA ARG A 44 2.73 18.87 9.67
C ARG A 44 1.86 17.78 9.04
N MET A 45 2.47 16.68 8.60
CA MET A 45 1.74 15.55 8.02
C MET A 45 1.20 14.60 9.08
N ILE A 46 1.86 14.45 10.24
CA ILE A 46 1.45 13.54 11.33
C ILE A 46 -0.05 13.64 11.67
N PRO A 47 -0.66 14.84 11.86
CA PRO A 47 -2.09 14.94 12.17
C PRO A 47 -3.03 14.54 11.03
N LYS A 48 -2.51 14.47 9.80
CA LYS A 48 -3.28 14.12 8.58
C LYS A 48 -3.16 12.64 8.23
N VAL A 49 -2.33 11.89 8.95
CA VAL A 49 -2.11 10.47 8.73
C VAL A 49 -3.27 9.67 9.33
N GLU A 50 -3.86 8.81 8.52
CA GLU A 50 -4.76 7.76 8.97
C GLU A 50 -3.94 6.58 9.48
N TRP A 51 -3.78 6.49 10.81
CA TRP A 51 -2.90 5.50 11.44
C TRP A 51 -3.29 4.06 11.17
N ALA A 52 -4.59 3.74 11.16
CA ALA A 52 -5.07 2.40 10.84
C ALA A 52 -4.67 1.97 9.42
N ALA A 53 -4.84 2.86 8.43
CA ALA A 53 -4.46 2.61 7.05
C ALA A 53 -2.93 2.47 6.89
N LEU A 54 -2.16 3.26 7.65
CA LEU A 54 -0.70 3.18 7.64
C LEU A 54 -0.21 1.83 8.20
N LEU A 55 -0.80 1.38 9.31
CA LEU A 55 -0.42 0.12 9.95
C LEU A 55 -0.78 -1.09 9.09
N GLU A 56 -1.97 -1.11 8.46
CA GLU A 56 -2.34 -2.18 7.53
C GLU A 56 -1.42 -2.22 6.30
N ALA A 57 -1.08 -1.06 5.74
CA ALA A 57 -0.12 -0.96 4.65
C ALA A 57 1.28 -1.43 5.07
N ALA A 58 1.73 -1.05 6.27
CA ALA A 58 3.01 -1.46 6.83
C ALA A 58 3.09 -2.98 7.06
N GLU A 59 2.02 -3.58 7.58
CA GLU A 59 1.90 -5.03 7.78
C GLU A 59 1.96 -5.76 6.44
N THR A 60 1.24 -5.27 5.44
CA THR A 60 1.24 -5.85 4.09
C THR A 60 2.61 -5.77 3.41
N LEU A 61 3.41 -4.74 3.74
CA LEU A 61 4.77 -4.56 3.25
C LEU A 61 5.83 -5.20 4.16
N HIS A 62 5.42 -5.88 5.24
CA HIS A 62 6.29 -6.48 6.25
C HIS A 62 7.32 -5.50 6.85
N LEU A 63 6.92 -4.26 7.10
CA LEU A 63 7.75 -3.25 7.77
C LEU A 63 7.79 -3.53 9.28
N VAL A 64 8.99 -3.60 9.85
CA VAL A 64 9.20 -4.06 11.24
C VAL A 64 9.19 -2.92 12.27
N GLU A 65 9.40 -1.67 11.84
CA GLU A 65 9.60 -0.51 12.73
C GLU A 65 8.67 0.67 12.43
N VAL A 66 7.35 0.44 12.40
CA VAL A 66 6.36 1.49 12.16
C VAL A 66 5.74 1.98 13.48
N PRO A 67 5.78 3.29 13.77
CA PRO A 67 5.10 3.86 14.93
C PRO A 67 3.60 3.56 14.89
N LYS A 68 3.03 3.16 16.03
CA LYS A 68 1.61 2.78 16.16
C LYS A 68 0.66 3.97 16.29
N GLY A 69 1.21 5.16 16.51
CA GLY A 69 0.47 6.39 16.73
C GLY A 69 1.42 7.56 16.99
N PRO A 70 0.87 8.78 17.08
CA PRO A 70 1.65 9.94 17.47
C PRO A 70 1.98 9.87 18.97
N ILE A 71 3.17 10.33 19.33
CA ILE A 71 3.62 10.48 20.73
C ILE A 71 3.46 11.93 21.19
N GLU A 72 3.36 12.18 22.50
CA GLU A 72 3.33 13.55 23.02
C GLU A 72 4.66 14.27 22.71
N GLY A 73 4.59 15.50 22.21
CA GLY A 73 5.79 16.27 21.84
C GLY A 73 6.52 15.75 20.61
N TYR A 74 5.87 14.94 19.74
CA TYR A 74 6.49 14.36 18.55
C TYR A 74 7.19 15.36 17.62
N GLU A 75 6.77 16.63 17.65
CA GLU A 75 7.31 17.73 16.84
C GLU A 75 8.79 18.02 17.16
N HIS A 76 9.24 17.65 18.36
CA HIS A 76 10.62 17.81 18.81
C HIS A 76 11.40 16.48 18.89
N ASP A 77 10.74 15.36 18.61
CA ASP A 77 11.38 14.04 18.59
C ASP A 77 11.90 13.73 17.18
N GLU A 78 13.15 14.10 16.91
CA GLU A 78 13.79 13.85 15.61
C GLU A 78 13.83 12.36 15.25
N LYS A 79 13.95 11.46 16.24
CA LYS A 79 13.97 10.01 16.01
C LYS A 79 12.62 9.54 15.48
N PHE A 80 11.53 9.97 16.11
CA PHE A 80 10.17 9.70 15.64
C PHE A 80 9.93 10.30 14.24
N LEU A 81 10.33 11.56 14.03
CA LEU A 81 10.15 12.21 12.73
C LEU A 81 10.95 11.52 11.62
N ARG A 82 12.15 10.99 11.90
CA ARG A 82 12.93 10.20 10.94
C ARG A 82 12.29 8.85 10.61
N GLN A 83 11.70 8.18 11.61
CA GLN A 83 10.95 6.94 11.37
C GLN A 83 9.73 7.22 10.49
N MET A 84 8.97 8.26 10.79
CA MET A 84 7.81 8.64 9.98
C MET A 84 8.21 9.12 8.59
N HIS A 85 9.32 9.84 8.44
CA HIS A 85 9.89 10.21 7.14
C HIS A 85 10.18 8.98 6.29
N HIS A 86 10.89 8.00 6.86
CA HIS A 86 11.23 6.77 6.17
C HIS A 86 9.97 6.07 5.65
N VAL A 87 9.02 5.80 6.54
CA VAL A 87 7.79 5.08 6.21
C VAL A 87 6.95 5.86 5.20
N LEU A 88 6.72 7.16 5.41
CA LEU A 88 5.79 7.93 4.58
C LEU A 88 6.37 8.30 3.21
N LEU A 89 7.67 8.60 3.12
CA LEU A 89 8.26 9.24 1.95
C LEU A 89 9.26 8.38 1.19
N GLU A 90 9.99 7.50 1.89
CA GLU A 90 11.04 6.70 1.29
C GLU A 90 10.54 5.32 0.84
N VAL A 91 9.63 4.71 1.61
CA VAL A 91 9.01 3.44 1.25
C VAL A 91 8.05 3.64 0.08
N ARG A 92 8.35 2.97 -1.04
CA ARG A 92 7.49 2.88 -2.22
C ARG A 92 7.07 1.45 -2.46
N ALA A 93 5.75 1.24 -2.48
CA ALA A 93 5.15 0.01 -2.97
C ALA A 93 4.98 0.09 -4.49
N THR A 94 5.48 -0.90 -5.22
CA THR A 94 5.19 -1.09 -6.65
C THR A 94 4.09 -2.13 -6.77
N SER A 95 2.96 -1.74 -7.37
CA SER A 95 1.92 -2.65 -7.80
C SER A 95 2.46 -3.38 -9.03
N GLY A 96 2.86 -4.64 -8.88
CA GLY A 96 2.98 -5.52 -10.03
C GLY A 96 1.58 -5.76 -10.58
N HIS A 97 1.38 -5.55 -11.88
CA HIS A 97 0.19 -6.07 -12.54
C HIS A 97 0.34 -7.59 -12.51
N THR A 98 -0.16 -8.27 -11.48
CA THR A 98 -0.33 -9.72 -11.56
C THR A 98 -1.35 -9.92 -12.66
N ALA A 99 -0.92 -10.44 -13.81
CA ALA A 99 -1.84 -10.87 -14.86
C ALA A 99 -2.94 -11.70 -14.19
N PRO A 100 -4.22 -11.54 -14.58
CA PRO A 100 -5.28 -12.33 -14.00
C PRO A 100 -4.88 -13.80 -14.11
N SER A 101 -4.74 -14.47 -12.95
CA SER A 101 -4.69 -15.92 -12.92
C SER A 101 -5.88 -16.40 -13.74
N PRO A 102 -5.69 -17.22 -14.80
CA PRO A 102 -6.83 -17.76 -15.51
C PRO A 102 -7.73 -18.45 -14.48
N PRO A 103 -9.06 -18.26 -14.55
CA PRO A 103 -9.96 -18.94 -13.63
C PRO A 103 -9.62 -20.43 -13.64
N SER A 104 -9.48 -21.01 -12.45
CA SER A 104 -9.17 -22.43 -12.24
C SER A 104 -10.16 -23.38 -12.93
N ASP A 105 -11.26 -22.84 -13.48
CA ASP A 105 -12.26 -23.52 -14.28
C ASP A 105 -11.80 -23.88 -15.70
N LEU A 106 -10.64 -23.42 -16.19
CA LEU A 106 -10.17 -23.74 -17.55
C LEU A 106 -9.27 -24.99 -17.66
N TYR A 107 -9.09 -25.76 -16.58
CA TYR A 107 -8.42 -27.06 -16.61
C TYR A 107 -9.36 -28.21 -16.22
N SER A 108 -10.54 -28.26 -16.83
CA SER A 108 -11.23 -29.54 -17.06
C SER A 108 -11.12 -29.91 -18.54
N LEU A 109 -9.89 -30.16 -19.00
CA LEU A 109 -9.68 -30.90 -20.24
C LEU A 109 -9.98 -32.37 -19.95
N SER A 110 -11.21 -32.79 -20.24
CA SER A 110 -11.55 -34.20 -20.41
C SER A 110 -10.69 -34.80 -21.52
N PRO A 111 -10.07 -35.98 -21.34
CA PRO A 111 -9.26 -36.61 -22.37
C PRO A 111 -10.17 -37.40 -23.31
N GLN A 112 -10.83 -36.76 -24.27
CA GLN A 112 -11.28 -37.44 -25.50
C GLN A 112 -11.26 -36.48 -26.69
N GLY A 113 -10.67 -36.96 -27.79
CA GLY A 113 -10.29 -36.18 -28.96
C GLY A 113 -11.42 -35.45 -29.68
N GLY A 114 -11.09 -34.27 -30.20
CA GLY A 114 -11.96 -33.49 -31.08
C GLY A 114 -11.27 -32.17 -31.44
N ARG A 115 -10.93 -32.03 -32.72
CA ARG A 115 -10.15 -30.95 -33.37
C ARG A 115 -10.45 -29.51 -32.88
N PRO A 116 -9.44 -28.63 -32.78
CA PRO A 116 -9.69 -27.20 -32.57
C PRO A 116 -10.18 -26.56 -33.87
N SER A 117 -11.38 -25.98 -33.85
CA SER A 117 -11.81 -25.06 -34.90
C SER A 117 -11.43 -23.64 -34.48
N LEU A 118 -10.53 -23.03 -35.24
CA LEU A 118 -10.27 -21.60 -35.22
C LEU A 118 -11.49 -20.88 -35.83
N ALA A 119 -12.25 -20.16 -35.01
CA ALA A 119 -13.15 -19.12 -35.47
C ALA A 119 -12.59 -17.78 -34.98
N LEU A 120 -11.87 -17.12 -35.88
CA LEU A 120 -11.60 -15.69 -35.85
C LEU A 120 -12.34 -15.14 -37.07
N LEU A 121 -13.25 -14.18 -36.81
CA LEU A 121 -14.29 -13.55 -37.65
C LEU A 121 -15.70 -14.14 -37.49
#